data_AF-A0A0Q7JIE1-F1
#
_entry.id   AF-A0A0Q7JIE1-F1
#
_cell.length_a   1.000
_cell.length_b   1.000
_cell.length_c   1.000
_cell.angle_alpha   90.00
_cell.angle_beta   90.00
_cell.angle_gamma   90.00
#
_symmetry.space_group_name_H-M   'P 1'
#
loop_
_entity.id
_entity.type
_entity.pdbx_description
1 polymer ?
#
loop_
_entity_poly.entity_id
_entity_poly.type
_entity_poly.pdbx_seq_one_letter_code
_entity_poly.pdbx_strand_id
1 'polypeptide(L)'
;MNGLDEPVSIQTYKVLRDKLNLLYPAVVKHTPYTAELAMNTAIVNAVNKQLREQGYPQNPQTDVTAHYELKTNERGILSLTLWNYAFSGGAHGLTIQNALTFNTESGKAYALKDLFKPGSDYVAKLSAIIKAELKTRDIPLLVEFNSIRPDQDFYIADKALVVYFQVYELAAYVYGFLYFPISVYAIQDIIAEDGPLGKMLY
;
A
#
# COMPACT_ATOMS: atom_id res chain seq x y z
N MET A 1 -16.46 -19.54 -20.38
CA MET A 1 -16.12 -18.32 -19.63
C MET A 1 -16.27 -18.67 -18.17
N ASN A 2 -15.16 -18.99 -17.48
CA ASN A 2 -15.19 -19.05 -16.02
C ASN A 2 -15.60 -17.66 -15.53
N GLY A 3 -16.42 -17.60 -14.49
CA GLY A 3 -17.10 -16.38 -14.04
C GLY A 3 -16.16 -15.19 -13.93
N LEU A 4 -16.66 -13.99 -14.26
CA LEU A 4 -15.93 -12.75 -14.05
C LEU A 4 -15.40 -12.72 -12.61
N ASP A 5 -14.12 -12.41 -12.41
CA ASP A 5 -13.56 -12.20 -11.07
C ASP A 5 -14.26 -10.99 -10.43
N GLU A 6 -15.30 -11.27 -9.63
CA GLU A 6 -16.07 -10.22 -8.97
C GLU A 6 -15.24 -9.52 -7.88
N PRO A 7 -15.45 -8.20 -7.67
CA PRO A 7 -14.91 -7.49 -6.52
C PRO A 7 -15.29 -8.20 -5.22
N VAL A 8 -14.35 -8.28 -4.28
CA VAL A 8 -14.68 -8.82 -2.95
C VAL A 8 -15.55 -7.84 -2.18
N SER A 9 -16.45 -8.36 -1.33
CA SER A 9 -17.25 -7.51 -0.46
C SER A 9 -16.41 -7.00 0.72
N ILE A 10 -16.42 -5.68 0.94
CA ILE A 10 -15.68 -5.03 2.01
C ILE A 10 -16.66 -4.48 3.05
N GLN A 11 -16.44 -4.83 4.32
CA GLN A 11 -17.12 -4.24 5.47
C GLN A 11 -16.15 -3.35 6.26
N THR A 12 -16.55 -2.12 6.51
CA THR A 12 -15.82 -1.22 7.42
C THR A 12 -16.15 -1.54 8.86
N TYR A 13 -15.13 -1.78 9.68
CA TYR A 13 -15.23 -1.85 11.13
C TYR A 13 -14.72 -0.56 11.75
N LYS A 14 -15.39 -0.13 12.82
CA LYS A 14 -15.01 1.03 13.62
C LYS A 14 -14.61 0.61 15.02
N VAL A 15 -13.44 1.04 15.45
CA VAL A 15 -12.95 0.87 16.83
C VAL A 15 -12.82 2.26 17.45
N LEU A 16 -13.68 2.52 18.43
CA LEU A 16 -13.60 3.70 19.29
C LEU A 16 -13.16 3.24 20.68
N ARG A 17 -12.01 3.72 21.12
CA ARG A 17 -11.49 3.52 22.48
C ARG A 17 -10.88 4.83 22.96
N ASP A 18 -10.43 4.85 24.21
CA ASP A 18 -9.64 5.97 24.70
C ASP A 18 -8.45 6.22 23.76
N LYS A 19 -8.35 7.47 23.30
CA LYS A 19 -7.33 7.98 22.37
C LYS A 19 -7.19 7.22 21.03
N LEU A 20 -8.19 6.45 20.63
CA LEU A 20 -8.19 5.70 19.37
C LEU A 20 -9.50 5.87 18.62
N ASN A 21 -9.40 6.42 17.42
CA ASN A 21 -10.46 6.41 16.41
C ASN A 21 -9.94 5.70 15.15
N LEU A 22 -10.31 4.43 14.99
CA LEU A 22 -9.83 3.57 13.91
C LEU A 22 -10.99 3.08 13.03
N LEU A 23 -10.84 3.25 11.71
CA LEU A 23 -11.62 2.56 10.69
C LEU A 23 -10.71 1.58 9.94
N TYR A 24 -11.09 0.32 9.84
CA TYR A 24 -10.35 -0.67 9.05
C TYR A 24 -11.29 -1.57 8.23
N PRO A 25 -10.83 -2.10 7.09
CA PRO A 25 -11.63 -2.98 6.24
C PRO A 25 -11.54 -4.42 6.72
N ALA A 26 -12.59 -5.20 6.47
CA ALA A 26 -12.49 -6.64 6.38
C ALA A 26 -13.17 -7.12 5.09
N VAL A 27 -12.58 -8.13 4.46
CA VAL A 27 -13.23 -8.93 3.43
C VAL A 27 -14.30 -9.80 4.08
N VAL A 28 -15.50 -9.86 3.51
CA VAL A 28 -16.62 -10.62 4.07
C VAL A 28 -17.34 -11.42 3.00
N LYS A 29 -17.93 -12.56 3.39
CA LYS A 29 -18.73 -13.44 2.52
C LYS A 29 -17.96 -13.91 1.28
N HIS A 30 -16.64 -14.02 1.39
CA HIS A 30 -15.77 -14.39 0.29
C HIS A 30 -15.48 -15.90 0.28
N THR A 31 -15.42 -16.48 -0.92
CA THR A 31 -15.10 -17.89 -1.14
C THR A 31 -13.83 -17.98 -1.98
N PRO A 32 -12.82 -18.79 -1.58
CA PRO A 32 -12.82 -19.64 -0.39
C PRO A 32 -12.61 -18.86 0.91
N TYR A 33 -13.20 -19.35 2.00
CA TYR A 33 -13.05 -18.76 3.34
C TYR A 33 -11.59 -18.68 3.81
N THR A 34 -10.73 -19.58 3.33
CA THR A 34 -9.28 -19.54 3.62
C THR A 34 -8.62 -18.27 3.08
N ALA A 35 -9.02 -17.80 1.90
CA ALA A 35 -8.53 -16.56 1.31
C ALA A 35 -9.05 -15.34 2.09
N GLU A 36 -10.33 -15.35 2.47
CA GLU A 36 -10.91 -14.32 3.36
C GLU A 36 -10.11 -14.20 4.66
N LEU A 37 -9.89 -15.34 5.33
CA LEU A 37 -9.16 -15.39 6.60
C LEU A 37 -7.72 -14.89 6.45
N ALA A 38 -7.02 -15.27 5.36
CA ALA A 38 -5.66 -14.83 5.09
C ALA A 38 -5.57 -13.31 4.88
N MET A 39 -6.46 -12.74 4.05
CA MET A 39 -6.51 -11.29 3.81
C MET A 39 -6.84 -10.52 5.09
N ASN A 40 -7.87 -10.94 5.83
CA ASN A 40 -8.28 -10.28 7.07
C ASN A 40 -7.21 -10.37 8.16
N THR A 41 -6.51 -11.50 8.26
CA THR A 41 -5.39 -11.67 9.19
C THR A 41 -4.25 -10.71 8.84
N ALA A 42 -3.89 -10.58 7.56
CA ALA A 42 -2.87 -9.65 7.11
C ALA A 42 -3.26 -8.18 7.40
N ILE A 43 -4.51 -7.79 7.13
CA ILE A 43 -5.03 -6.44 7.42
C ILE A 43 -4.94 -6.13 8.91
N VAL A 44 -5.46 -7.02 9.77
CA VAL A 44 -5.44 -6.81 11.23
C VAL A 44 -4.01 -6.76 11.77
N ASN A 45 -3.11 -7.61 11.25
CA ASN A 45 -1.70 -7.59 11.63
C ASN A 45 -1.03 -6.27 11.25
N ALA A 46 -1.29 -5.75 10.04
CA ALA A 46 -0.75 -4.48 9.58
C ALA A 46 -1.27 -3.29 10.40
N VAL A 47 -2.59 -3.24 10.67
CA VAL A 47 -3.18 -2.23 11.57
C VAL A 47 -2.51 -2.26 12.94
N ASN A 48 -2.45 -3.44 13.57
CA ASN A 48 -1.84 -3.57 14.90
C ASN A 48 -0.35 -3.23 14.90
N LYS A 49 0.36 -3.52 13.81
CA LYS A 49 1.77 -3.12 13.64
C LYS A 49 1.90 -1.60 13.61
N GLN A 50 1.11 -0.90 12.79
CA GLN A 50 1.15 0.56 12.70
C GLN A 50 0.82 1.24 14.04
N LEU A 51 -0.21 0.74 14.74
CA LEU A 51 -0.57 1.25 16.08
C LEU A 51 0.63 1.15 17.04
N ARG A 52 1.29 -0.02 17.10
CA ARG A 52 2.46 -0.23 17.97
C ARG A 52 3.65 0.61 17.56
N GLU A 53 3.93 0.74 16.26
CA GLU A 53 5.03 1.55 15.73
C GLU A 53 4.89 3.03 16.08
N GLN A 54 3.65 3.50 16.17
CA GLN A 54 3.34 4.86 16.61
C GLN A 54 3.06 4.98 18.11
N GLY A 55 3.36 3.93 18.89
CA GLY A 55 3.34 3.96 20.35
C GLY A 55 1.98 3.74 21.00
N TYR A 56 0.95 3.33 20.26
CA TYR A 56 -0.34 2.96 20.84
C TYR A 56 -0.45 1.44 21.07
N PRO A 57 -0.92 0.98 22.26
CA PRO A 57 -1.35 1.75 23.43
C PRO A 57 -0.24 1.99 24.47
N GLN A 58 1.04 1.69 24.16
CA GLN A 58 2.13 1.69 25.16
C GLN A 58 2.43 3.07 25.74
N ASN A 59 2.29 4.13 24.92
CA ASN A 59 2.42 5.52 25.34
C ASN A 59 1.02 6.11 25.58
N PRO A 60 0.62 6.37 26.84
CA PRO A 60 -0.71 6.87 27.18
C PRO A 60 -0.98 8.30 26.72
N GLN A 61 0.03 9.02 26.22
CA GLN A 61 -0.14 10.35 25.64
C GLN A 61 -0.54 10.31 24.16
N THR A 62 -0.49 9.15 23.52
CA THR A 62 -0.70 9.03 22.07
C THR A 62 -2.18 8.99 21.70
N ASP A 63 -2.62 10.00 20.96
CA ASP A 63 -3.90 10.04 20.24
C ASP A 63 -3.71 9.53 18.81
N VAL A 64 -4.55 8.57 18.41
CA VAL A 64 -4.49 7.94 17.08
C VAL A 64 -5.79 8.11 16.32
N THR A 65 -5.68 8.61 15.08
CA THR A 65 -6.76 8.55 14.09
C THR A 65 -6.28 7.75 12.88
N ALA A 66 -7.01 6.69 12.57
CA ALA A 66 -6.64 5.74 11.54
C ALA A 66 -7.81 5.41 10.63
N HIS A 67 -7.52 5.23 9.35
CA HIS A 67 -8.51 4.88 8.34
C HIS A 67 -7.86 4.05 7.23
N TYR A 68 -8.68 3.62 6.27
CA TYR A 68 -8.19 2.92 5.09
C TYR A 68 -8.76 3.53 3.82
N GLU A 69 -8.11 3.25 2.70
CA GLU A 69 -8.58 3.59 1.37
C GLU A 69 -8.46 2.36 0.48
N LEU A 70 -9.53 2.03 -0.24
CA LEU A 70 -9.47 1.05 -1.33
C LEU A 70 -8.79 1.71 -2.52
N LYS A 71 -7.88 0.98 -3.15
CA LYS A 71 -7.14 1.42 -4.34
C LYS A 71 -7.56 0.65 -5.58
N THR A 72 -7.70 -0.67 -5.44
CA THR A 72 -8.25 -1.57 -6.47
C THR A 72 -9.03 -2.69 -5.80
N ASN A 73 -10.13 -3.09 -6.40
CA ASN A 73 -10.91 -4.27 -6.01
C ASN A 73 -11.57 -4.85 -7.27
N GLU A 74 -10.75 -5.37 -8.17
CA GLU A 74 -11.21 -5.87 -9.47
C GLU A 74 -10.26 -6.95 -9.99
N ARG A 75 -10.73 -7.79 -10.91
CA ARG A 75 -9.90 -8.78 -11.62
C ARG A 75 -9.15 -9.71 -10.65
N GLY A 76 -9.76 -10.03 -9.52
CA GLY A 76 -9.19 -10.88 -8.50
C GLY A 76 -8.00 -10.25 -7.74
N ILE A 77 -7.84 -8.93 -7.79
CA ILE A 77 -6.85 -8.16 -7.03
C ILE A 77 -7.57 -7.22 -6.08
N LEU A 78 -7.22 -7.29 -4.79
CA LEU A 78 -7.59 -6.31 -3.78
C LEU A 78 -6.35 -5.55 -3.35
N SER A 79 -6.32 -4.24 -3.56
CA SER A 79 -5.26 -3.36 -3.09
C SER A 79 -5.86 -2.24 -2.24
N LEU A 80 -5.26 -1.99 -1.08
CA LEU A 80 -5.72 -0.98 -0.13
C LEU A 80 -4.54 -0.36 0.61
N THR A 81 -4.78 0.81 1.20
CA THR A 81 -3.82 1.47 2.08
C THR A 81 -4.42 1.72 3.45
N LEU A 82 -3.62 1.54 4.49
CA LEU A 82 -3.92 1.81 5.88
C LEU A 82 -3.15 3.06 6.31
N TRP A 83 -3.89 4.09 6.72
CA TRP A 83 -3.36 5.36 7.18
C TRP A 83 -3.46 5.43 8.70
N ASN A 84 -2.36 5.77 9.37
CA ASN A 84 -2.31 5.93 10.82
C ASN A 84 -1.65 7.29 11.14
N TYR A 85 -2.45 8.24 11.62
CA TYR A 85 -1.96 9.47 12.21
C TYR A 85 -1.88 9.29 13.72
N ALA A 86 -0.73 9.61 14.32
CA ALA A 86 -0.54 9.60 15.75
C ALA A 86 0.06 10.92 16.24
N PHE A 87 -0.38 11.36 17.41
CA PHE A 87 0.15 12.53 18.10
C PHE A 87 0.35 12.21 19.57
N SER A 88 1.58 12.35 20.06
CA SER A 88 1.95 12.08 21.46
C SER A 88 2.47 13.32 22.18
N GLY A 89 2.08 14.53 21.72
CA GLY A 89 2.67 15.81 22.12
C GLY A 89 3.75 16.30 21.15
N GLY A 90 4.35 17.46 21.45
CA GLY A 90 5.34 18.11 20.58
C GLY A 90 4.72 19.10 19.58
N ALA A 91 5.43 19.42 18.51
CA ALA A 91 5.03 20.46 17.55
C ALA A 91 3.91 20.01 16.59
N HIS A 92 3.87 18.73 16.20
CA HIS A 92 2.85 18.15 15.32
C HIS A 92 2.85 16.62 15.46
N GLY A 93 1.81 15.94 14.94
CA GLY A 93 1.77 14.48 14.84
C GLY A 93 2.51 13.94 13.61
N LEU A 94 2.49 12.62 13.45
CA LEU A 94 3.11 11.90 12.35
C LEU A 94 2.10 10.96 11.71
N THR A 95 2.01 10.99 10.38
CA THR A 95 1.24 10.02 9.61
C THR A 95 2.17 8.98 9.02
N ILE A 96 1.83 7.70 9.15
CA ILE A 96 2.44 6.61 8.39
C ILE A 96 1.38 5.92 7.53
N GLN A 97 1.82 5.34 6.42
CA GLN A 97 0.95 4.59 5.50
C GLN A 97 1.52 3.20 5.25
N ASN A 98 0.68 2.18 5.31
CA ASN A 98 1.03 0.81 4.93
C ASN A 98 0.08 0.36 3.82
N ALA A 99 0.62 -0.20 2.76
CA ALA A 99 -0.15 -0.70 1.64
C ALA A 99 -0.16 -2.22 1.61
N LEU A 100 -1.31 -2.79 1.23
CA LEU A 100 -1.50 -4.23 1.12
C LEU A 100 -2.15 -4.53 -0.23
N THR A 101 -1.56 -5.45 -0.98
CA THR A 101 -2.10 -5.94 -2.26
C THR A 101 -2.22 -7.45 -2.20
N PHE A 102 -3.40 -7.96 -2.53
CA PHE A 102 -3.77 -9.37 -2.38
C PHE A 102 -4.25 -9.97 -3.68
N ASN A 103 -3.97 -11.26 -3.84
CA ASN A 103 -4.75 -12.14 -4.70
C ASN A 103 -6.02 -12.54 -3.95
N THR A 104 -7.20 -12.26 -4.51
CA THR A 104 -8.46 -12.52 -3.79
C THR A 104 -8.80 -14.01 -3.74
N GLU A 105 -8.39 -14.81 -4.73
CA GLU A 105 -8.69 -16.24 -4.78
C GLU A 105 -7.91 -17.05 -3.73
N SER A 106 -6.63 -16.73 -3.54
CA SER A 106 -5.73 -17.44 -2.61
C SER A 106 -5.55 -16.72 -1.27
N GLY A 107 -5.86 -15.43 -1.20
CA GLY A 107 -5.58 -14.56 -0.05
C GLY A 107 -4.10 -14.21 0.11
N LYS A 108 -3.24 -14.59 -0.84
CA LYS A 108 -1.80 -14.26 -0.82
C LYS A 108 -1.60 -12.74 -0.87
N ALA A 109 -0.85 -12.20 0.08
CA ALA A 109 -0.30 -10.85 -0.01
C ALA A 109 0.93 -10.84 -0.94
N TYR A 110 0.99 -9.88 -1.86
CA TYR A 110 2.10 -9.71 -2.80
C TYR A 110 3.19 -8.81 -2.21
N ALA A 111 4.46 -9.21 -2.38
CA ALA A 111 5.60 -8.32 -2.23
C ALA A 111 5.88 -7.60 -3.57
N LEU A 112 6.58 -6.46 -3.55
CA LEU A 112 6.88 -5.68 -4.76
C LEU A 112 7.54 -6.53 -5.86
N LYS A 113 8.49 -7.40 -5.49
CA LYS A 113 9.14 -8.33 -6.41
C LYS A 113 8.19 -9.33 -7.11
N ASP A 114 7.05 -9.65 -6.51
CA ASP A 114 6.09 -10.62 -7.05
C ASP A 114 5.33 -10.07 -8.27
N LEU A 115 5.46 -8.76 -8.55
CA LEU A 115 4.81 -8.09 -9.66
C LEU A 115 5.57 -8.28 -10.98
N PHE A 116 6.81 -8.77 -10.92
CA PHE A 116 7.76 -8.74 -12.02
C PHE A 116 8.31 -10.12 -12.38
N LYS A 117 8.79 -10.28 -13.62
CA LYS A 117 9.40 -11.51 -14.12
C LYS A 117 10.62 -11.88 -13.25
N PRO A 118 10.84 -13.16 -12.92
CA PRO A 118 12.07 -13.60 -12.27
C PRO A 118 13.31 -13.13 -13.03
N GLY A 119 14.27 -12.53 -12.31
CA GLY A 119 15.50 -11.99 -12.90
C GLY A 119 15.37 -10.64 -13.60
N SER A 120 14.17 -10.04 -13.67
CA SER A 120 14.03 -8.67 -14.14
C SER A 120 14.54 -7.66 -13.10
N ASP A 121 15.20 -6.61 -13.57
CA ASP A 121 15.71 -5.53 -12.72
C ASP A 121 14.66 -4.43 -12.53
N TYR A 122 13.58 -4.78 -11.82
CA TYR A 122 12.50 -3.83 -11.54
C TYR A 122 12.99 -2.66 -10.68
N VAL A 123 13.97 -2.87 -9.79
CA VAL A 123 14.54 -1.80 -8.96
C VAL A 123 15.14 -0.72 -9.84
N ALA A 124 16.01 -1.08 -10.79
CA ALA A 124 16.61 -0.11 -11.71
C ALA A 124 15.56 0.56 -12.60
N LYS A 125 14.63 -0.22 -13.20
CA LYS A 125 13.58 0.32 -14.08
C LYS A 125 12.69 1.34 -13.37
N LEU A 126 12.15 0.99 -12.20
CA LEU A 126 11.27 1.88 -11.43
C LEU A 126 12.03 3.10 -10.90
N SER A 127 13.27 2.91 -10.44
CA SER A 127 14.11 4.02 -9.98
C SER A 127 14.37 5.04 -11.10
N ALA A 128 14.62 4.58 -12.33
CA ALA A 128 14.82 5.49 -13.46
C ALA A 128 13.57 6.34 -13.74
N ILE A 129 12.39 5.74 -13.68
CA ILE A 129 11.10 6.44 -13.86
C ILE A 129 10.89 7.48 -12.74
N ILE A 130 11.05 7.06 -11.48
CA ILE A 130 10.87 7.93 -10.30
C ILE A 130 11.88 9.09 -10.33
N LYS A 131 13.13 8.84 -10.70
CA LYS A 131 14.16 9.89 -10.82
C LYS A 131 13.78 10.94 -11.87
N ALA A 132 13.22 10.51 -13.01
CA ALA A 132 12.73 11.44 -14.04
C ALA A 132 11.52 12.27 -13.55
N GLU A 133 10.60 11.65 -12.81
CA GLU A 133 9.46 12.36 -12.23
C GLU A 133 9.89 13.35 -11.15
N LEU A 134 10.81 12.97 -10.27
CA LEU A 134 11.37 13.86 -9.24
C LEU A 134 11.99 15.12 -9.86
N LYS A 135 12.76 14.96 -10.94
CA LYS A 135 13.33 16.08 -11.68
C LYS A 135 12.25 16.96 -12.31
N THR A 136 11.18 16.36 -12.84
CA THR A 136 10.08 17.08 -13.49
C THR A 136 9.25 17.88 -12.48
N ARG A 137 9.06 17.33 -11.27
CA ARG A 137 8.28 17.96 -10.19
C ARG A 137 9.09 19.00 -9.39
N ASP A 138 10.40 19.09 -9.62
CA ASP A 138 11.33 20.01 -8.96
C ASP A 138 11.20 20.02 -7.42
N ILE A 139 11.13 18.82 -6.83
CA ILE A 139 10.94 18.65 -5.39
C ILE A 139 12.30 18.80 -4.68
N PRO A 140 12.44 19.70 -3.69
CA PRO A 140 13.63 19.79 -2.86
C PRO A 140 13.77 18.54 -1.99
N LEU A 141 14.76 17.71 -2.32
CA LEU A 141 15.00 16.46 -1.60
C LEU A 141 15.84 16.68 -0.34
N LEU A 142 15.50 15.97 0.72
CA LEU A 142 16.30 15.88 1.96
C LEU A 142 17.55 15.03 1.74
N VAL A 143 17.48 14.06 0.83
CA VAL A 143 18.54 13.12 0.47
C VAL A 143 18.55 12.90 -1.03
N GLU A 144 19.73 12.64 -1.61
CA GLU A 144 19.81 12.30 -3.02
C GLU A 144 19.09 10.97 -3.31
N PHE A 145 18.19 10.97 -4.30
CA PHE A 145 17.50 9.76 -4.72
C PHE A 145 18.37 8.95 -5.70
N ASN A 146 18.82 7.77 -5.23
CA ASN A 146 19.62 6.83 -6.01
C ASN A 146 18.78 5.69 -6.57
N SER A 147 18.08 4.96 -5.71
CA SER A 147 17.21 3.84 -6.09
C SER A 147 16.12 3.60 -5.05
N ILE A 148 15.03 2.96 -5.46
CA ILE A 148 14.06 2.40 -4.53
C ILE A 148 14.66 1.22 -3.75
N ARG A 149 14.07 0.88 -2.60
CA ARG A 149 14.34 -0.41 -1.94
C ARG A 149 13.72 -1.57 -2.72
N PRO A 150 14.27 -2.79 -2.66
CA PRO A 150 13.62 -3.98 -3.24
C PRO A 150 12.22 -4.26 -2.68
N ASP A 151 11.95 -3.80 -1.46
CA ASP A 151 10.66 -3.88 -0.77
C ASP A 151 10.00 -2.49 -0.61
N GLN A 152 10.25 -1.56 -1.52
CA GLN A 152 9.62 -0.23 -1.49
C GLN A 152 8.11 -0.34 -1.41
N ASP A 153 7.51 0.56 -0.63
CA ASP A 153 6.08 0.58 -0.42
C ASP A 153 5.33 0.86 -1.73
N PHE A 154 4.28 0.08 -1.99
CA PHE A 154 3.52 0.17 -3.23
C PHE A 154 2.06 -0.22 -3.03
N TYR A 155 1.20 0.22 -3.94
CA TYR A 155 -0.13 -0.34 -4.15
C TYR A 155 -0.46 -0.38 -5.64
N ILE A 156 -1.49 -1.14 -6.01
CA ILE A 156 -2.06 -1.13 -7.35
C ILE A 156 -3.33 -0.27 -7.35
N ALA A 157 -3.46 0.57 -8.36
CA ALA A 157 -4.64 1.38 -8.64
C ALA A 157 -4.96 1.29 -10.14
N ASP A 158 -5.85 0.35 -10.47
CA ASP A 158 -6.24 -0.05 -11.83
C ASP A 158 -4.99 -0.28 -12.70
N LYS A 159 -4.79 0.53 -13.75
CA LYS A 159 -3.68 0.42 -14.70
C LYS A 159 -2.37 1.07 -14.22
N ALA A 160 -2.22 1.29 -12.92
CA ALA A 160 -1.03 1.88 -12.33
C ALA A 160 -0.47 1.04 -11.17
N LEU A 161 0.84 0.84 -11.22
CA LEU A 161 1.65 0.57 -10.03
C LEU A 161 1.96 1.91 -9.38
N VAL A 162 1.52 2.14 -8.15
CA VAL A 162 1.90 3.34 -7.40
C VAL A 162 2.98 2.98 -6.39
N VAL A 163 4.20 3.45 -6.64
CA VAL A 163 5.29 3.40 -5.66
C VAL A 163 5.23 4.65 -4.81
N TYR A 164 5.45 4.54 -3.49
CA TYR A 164 5.41 5.70 -2.62
C TYR A 164 6.48 5.71 -1.54
N PHE A 165 6.70 6.90 -0.99
CA PHE A 165 7.67 7.17 0.05
C PHE A 165 6.96 7.81 1.25
N GLN A 166 7.33 7.38 2.45
CA GLN A 166 6.79 7.90 3.70
C GLN A 166 7.10 9.39 3.84
N VAL A 167 6.34 10.08 4.70
CA VAL A 167 6.71 11.44 5.12
C VAL A 167 8.14 11.44 5.68
N TYR A 168 8.93 12.47 5.35
CA TYR A 168 10.35 12.60 5.69
C TYR A 168 11.31 11.60 5.01
N GLU A 169 10.84 10.66 4.19
CA GLU A 169 11.74 9.70 3.53
C GLU A 169 12.56 10.35 2.42
N LEU A 170 11.94 11.19 1.58
CA LEU A 170 12.63 11.91 0.49
C LEU A 170 12.54 13.43 0.60
N ALA A 171 11.46 13.97 1.16
CA ALA A 171 11.18 15.40 1.18
C ALA A 171 10.61 15.83 2.54
N ALA A 172 10.60 17.14 2.80
CA ALA A 172 10.04 17.72 4.01
C ALA A 172 8.55 17.39 4.18
N TYR A 173 8.06 17.37 5.42
CA TYR A 173 6.68 16.98 5.78
C TYR A 173 5.58 17.68 4.99
N VAL A 174 5.81 18.94 4.58
CA VAL A 174 4.85 19.75 3.80
C VAL A 174 4.47 19.11 2.47
N TYR A 175 5.33 18.25 1.91
CA TYR A 175 5.06 17.51 0.68
C TYR A 175 4.22 16.25 0.90
N GLY A 176 3.97 15.87 2.16
CA GLY A 176 3.26 14.64 2.51
C GLY A 176 4.00 13.40 2.01
N PHE A 177 3.22 12.37 1.68
CA PHE A 177 3.72 11.18 0.99
C PHE A 177 3.98 11.52 -0.48
N LEU A 178 5.12 11.09 -1.01
CA LEU A 178 5.39 11.21 -2.44
C LEU A 178 4.92 9.96 -3.16
N TYR A 179 3.88 10.11 -3.99
CA TYR A 179 3.33 9.04 -4.83
C TYR A 179 3.86 9.15 -6.27
N PHE A 180 4.25 8.01 -6.83
CA PHE A 180 4.74 7.86 -8.19
C PHE A 180 3.88 6.81 -8.92
N PRO A 181 2.76 7.23 -9.54
CA PRO A 181 1.92 6.35 -10.34
C PRO A 181 2.62 6.01 -11.66
N ILE A 182 2.92 4.73 -11.87
CA ILE A 182 3.60 4.22 -13.05
C ILE A 182 2.61 3.37 -13.83
N SER A 183 2.33 3.78 -15.08
CA SER A 183 1.44 3.02 -15.96
C SER A 183 1.99 1.62 -16.19
N VAL A 184 1.14 0.60 -16.10
CA VAL A 184 1.52 -0.79 -16.39
C VAL A 184 2.04 -0.97 -17.82
N TYR A 185 1.59 -0.13 -18.76
CA TYR A 185 2.07 -0.14 -20.15
C TYR A 185 3.52 0.37 -20.28
N ALA A 186 3.99 1.24 -19.38
CA ALA A 186 5.35 1.75 -19.40
C ALA A 186 6.40 0.73 -18.90
N ILE A 187 5.95 -0.31 -18.20
CA ILE A 187 6.79 -1.35 -17.58
C ILE A 187 6.37 -2.76 -18.01
N GLN A 188 5.57 -2.89 -19.08
CA GLN A 188 5.01 -4.15 -19.56
C GLN A 188 6.10 -5.19 -19.90
N ASP A 189 7.28 -4.74 -20.33
CA ASP A 189 8.43 -5.58 -20.65
C ASP A 189 8.90 -6.45 -19.48
N ILE A 190 8.71 -5.97 -18.24
CA ILE A 190 9.17 -6.63 -17.01
C ILE A 190 8.06 -7.22 -16.13
N ILE A 191 6.79 -6.98 -16.45
CA ILE A 191 5.64 -7.48 -15.68
C ILE A 191 5.55 -9.01 -15.75
N ALA A 192 5.31 -9.67 -14.62
CA ALA A 192 4.88 -11.07 -14.62
C ALA A 192 3.45 -11.15 -15.16
N GLU A 193 3.25 -11.80 -16.31
CA GLU A 193 1.96 -11.83 -17.02
C GLU A 193 0.84 -12.52 -16.22
N ASP A 194 1.18 -13.58 -15.49
CA ASP A 194 0.24 -14.25 -14.57
C ASP A 194 0.19 -13.58 -13.18
N GLY A 195 0.95 -12.49 -13.00
CA GLY A 195 1.04 -11.72 -11.77
C GLY A 195 -0.04 -10.65 -11.65
N PRO A 196 -0.07 -9.93 -10.51
CA PRO A 196 -1.13 -8.95 -10.22
C PRO A 196 -1.15 -7.78 -11.22
N LEU A 197 0.02 -7.31 -11.70
CA LEU A 197 0.07 -6.28 -12.74
C LEU A 197 -0.31 -6.81 -14.12
N GLY A 198 -0.06 -8.08 -14.42
CA GLY A 198 -0.44 -8.70 -15.69
C GLY A 198 -1.96 -8.69 -15.88
N LYS A 199 -2.71 -8.92 -14.79
CA LYS A 199 -4.17 -8.76 -14.77
C LYS A 199 -4.66 -7.35 -15.09
N MET A 200 -3.84 -6.31 -14.89
CA MET A 200 -4.21 -4.91 -15.14
C MET A 200 -3.94 -4.46 -16.60
N LEU A 201 -3.34 -5.32 -17.44
CA LEU A 201 -3.05 -4.96 -18.83
C LEU A 201 -4.30 -4.90 -19.73
N TYR A 202 -5.34 -5.67 -19.41
CA TYR A 202 -6.48 -5.95 -20.31
C TYR A 202 -7.83 -5.49 -19.78
#